data_AF-A0A9P8P8A3-F1
#
_entry.id   AF-A0A9P8P8A3-F1
#
_cell.length_a   1.000
_cell.length_b   1.000
_cell.length_c   1.000
_cell.angle_alpha   90.00
_cell.angle_beta   90.00
_cell.angle_gamma   90.00
#
_symmetry.space_group_name_H-M   'P 1'
#
loop_
_entity.id
_entity.type
_entity.pdbx_description
1 polymer ?
#
loop_
_entity_poly.entity_id
_entity_poly.type
_entity_poly.pdbx_seq_one_letter_code
_entity_poly.pdbx_strand_id
1 'polypeptide(L)'
;GIMKKAFELSVLTGKQVLLLIVSETGLVYTFSTPKFEPIVTQQEGRNLIQACLNAPDEDGEEDDEEEQDEDHGDTQNGNPDLGSNSQTDLPHHLRQNAVHNQMLDNQQQ
;
A
#
# COMPACT_ATOMS: atom_id res chain seq x y z
N GLY A 1 23.80 11.24 -18.80
CA GLY A 1 22.85 10.27 -18.21
C GLY A 1 22.18 10.86 -16.99
N ILE A 2 21.03 10.32 -16.58
CA ILE A 2 20.21 10.84 -15.48
C ILE A 2 20.97 10.88 -14.14
N MET A 3 21.75 9.85 -13.84
CA MET A 3 22.61 9.80 -12.65
C MET A 3 23.61 10.97 -12.59
N LYS A 4 24.26 11.28 -13.73
CA LYS A 4 25.21 12.41 -13.83
C LYS A 4 24.50 13.75 -13.59
N LYS A 5 23.28 13.93 -14.09
CA LYS A 5 22.49 15.14 -13.86
C LYS A 5 22.10 15.30 -12.39
N ALA A 6 21.72 14.21 -11.71
CA ALA A 6 21.41 14.26 -10.28
C ALA A 6 22.63 14.66 -9.43
N PHE A 7 23.82 14.14 -9.78
CA PHE A 7 25.09 14.56 -9.18
C PHE A 7 25.41 16.04 -9.45
N GLU A 8 25.34 16.48 -10.70
CA GLU A 8 25.59 17.88 -11.06
C GLU A 8 24.63 18.83 -10.33
N LEU A 9 23.35 18.47 -10.23
CA LEU A 9 22.34 19.26 -9.53
C LEU A 9 22.64 19.36 -8.02
N SER A 10 23.00 18.25 -7.37
CA SER A 10 23.28 18.26 -5.93
C SER A 10 24.52 19.11 -5.62
N VAL A 11 25.56 19.04 -6.46
CA VAL A 11 26.78 19.86 -6.33
C VAL A 11 26.48 21.33 -6.59
N LEU A 12 25.78 21.65 -7.69
CA LEU A 12 25.54 23.04 -8.09
C LEU A 12 24.66 23.81 -7.09
N THR A 13 23.72 23.11 -6.45
CA THR A 13 22.72 23.73 -5.57
C THR A 13 22.97 23.51 -4.09
N GLY A 14 23.87 22.58 -3.74
CA GLY A 14 24.10 22.15 -2.36
C GLY A 14 22.88 21.47 -1.71
N LYS A 15 21.88 21.06 -2.50
CA LYS A 15 20.66 20.41 -2.00
C LYS A 15 20.87 18.91 -1.85
N GLN A 16 20.05 18.31 -0.99
CA GLN A 16 19.99 16.85 -0.86
C GLN A 16 19.14 16.28 -1.99
N VAL A 17 19.61 15.20 -2.60
CA VAL A 17 18.98 14.57 -3.75
C VAL A 17 19.05 13.07 -3.56
N LEU A 18 17.93 12.40 -3.83
CA LEU A 18 17.81 10.94 -3.92
C LEU A 18 17.18 10.62 -5.27
N LEU A 19 17.81 9.71 -6.01
CA LEU A 19 17.30 9.16 -7.26
C LEU A 19 17.38 7.64 -7.16
N LEU A 20 16.25 6.98 -7.36
CA LEU A 20 16.12 5.53 -7.33
C LEU A 20 15.49 5.08 -8.65
N ILE A 21 16.09 4.10 -9.31
CA ILE A 21 15.63 3.53 -10.57
C ILE A 21 15.65 2.01 -10.43
N VAL A 22 14.54 1.35 -10.75
CA VAL A 22 14.44 -0.11 -10.74
C VAL A 22 14.44 -0.62 -12.18
N SER A 23 15.28 -1.61 -12.49
CA SER A 23 15.25 -2.27 -13.80
C SER A 23 14.10 -3.26 -13.91
N GLU A 24 13.80 -3.70 -15.13
CA GLU A 24 12.89 -4.82 -15.41
C GLU A 24 13.28 -6.09 -14.65
N THR A 25 14.58 -6.28 -14.37
CA THR A 25 15.10 -7.42 -13.59
C THR A 25 15.04 -7.22 -12.08
N GLY A 26 14.52 -6.09 -11.60
CA GLY A 26 14.43 -5.75 -10.17
C GLY A 26 15.73 -5.21 -9.56
N LEU A 27 16.75 -4.87 -10.37
CA LEU A 27 17.96 -4.23 -9.85
C LEU A 27 17.68 -2.76 -9.53
N VAL A 28 18.01 -2.36 -8.31
CA VAL A 28 17.85 -0.99 -7.84
C VAL A 28 19.15 -0.22 -8.05
N TYR A 29 19.13 0.75 -8.95
CA TYR A 29 20.20 1.73 -9.14
C TYR A 29 19.88 2.98 -8.36
N THR A 30 20.84 3.44 -7.55
CA THR A 30 20.64 4.61 -6.69
C THR A 30 21.72 5.65 -6.87
N PHE A 31 21.33 6.91 -6.74
CA PHE A 31 22.19 8.02 -6.41
C PHE A 31 21.60 8.73 -5.19
N SER A 32 22.41 8.92 -4.15
CA SER A 32 21.98 9.58 -2.91
C SER A 32 23.05 10.52 -2.39
N THR A 33 22.64 11.70 -1.93
CA THR A 33 23.51 12.57 -1.12
C THR A 33 23.63 12.04 0.32
N PRO A 34 24.65 12.44 1.10
CA PRO A 34 24.95 11.82 2.41
C PRO A 34 23.78 11.81 3.42
N LYS A 35 22.90 12.83 3.42
CA LYS A 35 21.76 12.83 4.35
C LYS A 35 20.67 11.80 3.98
N PHE A 36 20.63 11.36 2.73
CA PHE A 36 19.65 10.39 2.23
C PHE A 36 20.24 8.99 2.02
N GLU A 37 21.56 8.83 2.13
CA GLU A 37 22.22 7.51 2.08
C GLU A 37 21.61 6.48 3.06
N PRO A 38 21.18 6.83 4.29
CA PRO A 38 20.50 5.90 5.19
C PRO A 38 19.24 5.24 4.60
N ILE A 39 18.53 5.93 3.70
CA ILE A 39 17.29 5.42 3.09
C ILE A 39 17.55 4.17 2.25
N VAL A 40 18.73 4.06 1.63
CA VAL A 40 19.09 2.94 0.75
C VAL A 40 20.08 1.95 1.39
N THR A 41 20.75 2.36 2.48
CA THR A 41 21.74 1.55 3.17
C THR A 41 21.21 0.86 4.43
N GLN A 42 20.29 1.49 5.17
CA GLN A 42 19.73 0.93 6.40
C GLN A 42 18.53 0.03 6.12
N GLN A 43 18.30 -0.93 7.02
CA GLN A 43 17.24 -1.93 6.87
C GLN A 43 15.85 -1.29 6.81
N GLU A 44 15.59 -0.28 7.64
CA GLU A 44 14.29 0.41 7.68
C GLU A 44 13.93 1.01 6.31
N GLY A 45 14.85 1.74 5.69
CA GLY A 45 14.64 2.33 4.37
C GLY A 45 14.53 1.29 3.25
N ARG A 46 15.33 0.21 3.31
CA ARG A 46 15.22 -0.91 2.35
C ARG A 46 13.88 -1.63 2.44
N ASN A 47 13.38 -1.84 3.66
CA ASN A 47 12.07 -2.45 3.87
C ASN A 47 10.95 -1.58 3.28
N LEU A 48 11.03 -0.26 3.46
CA LEU A 48 10.09 0.68 2.85
C LEU A 48 10.12 0.59 1.32
N ILE A 49 11.30 0.69 0.71
CA ILE A 49 11.46 0.58 -0.75
C ILE A 49 10.89 -0.75 -1.24
N GLN A 50 11.23 -1.85 -0.58
CA GLN A 50 10.75 -3.17 -0.95
C GLN A 50 9.22 -3.30 -0.83
N ALA A 51 8.62 -2.74 0.22
CA ALA A 51 7.17 -2.76 0.38
C ALA A 51 6.46 -2.02 -0.76
N CYS A 52 7.00 -0.86 -1.18
CA CYS A 52 6.47 -0.12 -2.31
C CYS A 52 6.59 -0.88 -3.63
N LEU A 53 7.71 -1.58 -3.87
CA LEU A 53 7.93 -2.33 -5.12
C LEU A 53 7.15 -3.65 -5.20
N ASN A 54 6.74 -4.18 -4.06
CA ASN A 54 5.95 -5.41 -3.98
C ASN A 54 4.44 -5.14 -3.88
N ALA A 55 4.03 -3.87 -3.84
CA ALA A 55 2.62 -3.52 -3.91
C ALA A 55 2.06 -4.04 -5.25
N PRO A 56 0.83 -4.57 -5.27
CA PRO A 56 0.19 -4.91 -6.53
C PRO A 56 0.12 -3.66 -7.41
N ASP A 57 0.36 -3.82 -8.71
CA ASP A 57 0.07 -2.77 -9.67
C ASP A 57 -1.44 -2.51 -9.59
N GLU A 58 -1.85 -1.24 -9.42
CA GLU A 58 -3.25 -0.87 -9.56
C GLU A 58 -3.60 -0.97 -11.04
N ASP A 59 -3.93 -2.18 -11.49
CA ASP A 59 -4.52 -2.43 -12.79
C ASP A 59 -5.88 -1.72 -12.82
N GLY A 60 -5.97 -0.56 -13.49
CA GLY A 60 -7.25 0.09 -13.73
C GLY A 60 -7.24 1.58 -14.04
N GLU A 61 -6.45 2.04 -15.01
CA GLU A 61 -6.94 3.13 -15.87
C GLU A 61 -7.81 2.46 -16.95
N GLU A 62 -9.08 2.19 -16.58
CA GLU A 62 -10.14 2.00 -17.56
C GLU A 62 -10.35 3.37 -18.24
N ASP A 63 -9.75 3.55 -19.41
CA ASP A 63 -10.20 4.51 -20.43
C ASP A 63 -11.59 4.04 -20.92
N ASP A 64 -12.61 4.10 -20.06
CA ASP A 64 -14.01 4.00 -20.46
C ASP A 64 -14.45 5.40 -20.94
N GLU A 65 -14.09 5.71 -22.18
CA GLU A 65 -14.73 6.79 -22.93
C GLU A 65 -16.22 6.44 -23.15
N GLU A 66 -17.06 7.27 -22.52
CA GLU A 66 -18.49 7.53 -22.71
C GLU A 66 -19.21 6.90 -23.93
N GLU A 67 -20.21 6.05 -23.68
CA GLU A 67 -21.48 6.09 -24.43
C GLU A 67 -22.66 6.04 -23.43
N GLN A 68 -23.19 7.21 -23.09
CA GLN A 68 -24.49 7.36 -22.44
C GLN A 68 -25.58 7.25 -23.51
N ASP A 69 -26.29 6.12 -23.55
CA ASP A 69 -27.59 6.04 -24.22
C ASP A 69 -28.70 5.98 -23.18
N GLU A 70 -29.53 7.03 -23.17
CA GLU A 70 -30.73 7.16 -22.37
C GLU A 70 -31.89 6.28 -22.87
N ASP A 71 -32.83 6.00 -21.95
CA ASP A 71 -34.27 5.74 -22.16
C ASP A 71 -34.77 4.27 -22.21
N HIS A 72 -35.44 3.82 -21.13
CA HIS A 72 -36.91 3.58 -21.14
C HIS A 72 -37.46 3.09 -19.78
N GLY A 73 -38.56 3.70 -19.32
CA GLY A 73 -39.73 2.97 -18.80
C GLY A 73 -39.89 2.73 -17.29
N ASP A 74 -40.70 3.58 -16.64
CA ASP A 74 -41.40 3.37 -15.35
C ASP A 74 -42.26 2.08 -15.32
N THR A 75 -42.30 1.36 -14.19
CA THR A 75 -43.53 0.85 -13.51
C THR A 75 -43.22 0.08 -12.22
N GLN A 76 -43.57 0.71 -11.09
CA GLN A 76 -44.28 0.25 -9.88
C GLN A 76 -44.17 -1.20 -9.30
N ASN A 77 -44.13 -1.19 -7.96
CA ASN A 77 -44.77 -2.08 -6.95
C ASN A 77 -44.07 -3.38 -6.51
N GLY A 78 -43.82 -3.47 -5.18
CA GLY A 78 -43.97 -4.74 -4.44
C GLY A 78 -43.00 -5.04 -3.28
N ASN A 79 -43.18 -4.37 -2.12
CA ASN A 79 -42.84 -4.75 -0.73
C ASN A 79 -41.43 -5.22 -0.28
N PRO A 80 -41.05 -4.91 0.98
CA PRO A 80 -39.78 -5.30 1.59
C PRO A 80 -39.88 -6.66 2.30
N ASP A 81 -38.93 -7.57 2.05
CA ASP A 81 -38.81 -8.79 2.84
C ASP A 81 -37.87 -8.57 4.04
N LEU A 82 -38.44 -8.76 5.22
CA LEU A 82 -37.82 -8.65 6.53
C LEU A 82 -37.22 -10.00 6.93
N GLY A 83 -35.93 -10.18 6.69
CA GLY A 83 -35.15 -11.30 7.20
C GLY A 83 -34.35 -10.96 8.46
N SER A 84 -35.01 -10.94 9.62
CA SER A 84 -34.35 -10.90 10.93
C SER A 84 -33.62 -12.22 11.18
N ASN A 85 -32.29 -12.20 11.31
CA ASN A 85 -31.59 -13.23 12.07
C ASN A 85 -30.53 -12.60 12.97
N SER A 86 -30.86 -12.51 14.25
CA SER A 86 -29.97 -12.08 15.32
C SER A 86 -29.06 -13.24 15.70
N GLN A 87 -27.83 -13.22 15.20
CA GLN A 87 -26.75 -14.02 15.77
C GLN A 87 -25.59 -13.06 16.06
N THR A 88 -25.39 -12.80 17.35
CA THR A 88 -24.28 -11.99 17.87
C THR A 88 -22.97 -12.72 17.62
N ASP A 89 -22.35 -12.47 16.46
CA ASP A 89 -20.96 -12.81 16.19
C ASP A 89 -20.07 -11.79 16.92
N LEU A 90 -19.39 -12.26 17.98
CA LEU A 90 -18.30 -11.48 18.56
C LEU A 90 -17.16 -11.37 17.53
N PRO A 91 -16.59 -10.17 17.30
CA PRO A 91 -15.54 -9.99 16.31
C PRO A 91 -14.32 -10.88 16.61
N HIS A 92 -13.85 -11.59 15.58
CA HIS A 92 -12.75 -12.57 15.62
C HIS A 92 -11.47 -12.06 16.33
N HIS A 93 -11.23 -10.74 16.32
CA HIS A 93 -10.09 -10.12 17.00
C HIS A 93 -10.14 -10.26 18.54
N LEU A 94 -11.34 -10.30 19.14
CA LEU A 94 -11.48 -10.35 20.59
C LEU A 94 -11.31 -11.78 21.12
N ARG A 95 -11.54 -12.79 20.26
CA ARG A 95 -11.27 -14.20 20.61
C ARG A 95 -9.78 -14.48 20.74
N GLN A 96 -8.94 -13.82 19.95
CA GLN A 96 -7.49 -14.05 19.97
C GLN A 96 -6.81 -13.49 21.22
N ASN A 97 -7.30 -12.37 21.76
CA ASN A 97 -6.80 -11.81 23.01
C ASN A 97 -7.14 -12.67 24.24
N ALA A 98 -8.28 -13.35 24.24
CA ALA A 98 -8.67 -14.23 25.36
C ALA A 98 -7.75 -15.45 25.47
N VAL A 99 -7.30 -16.03 24.35
CA VAL A 99 -6.39 -17.20 24.37
C VAL A 99 -4.96 -16.79 24.77
N HIS A 100 -4.52 -15.58 24.37
CA HIS A 100 -3.17 -15.13 24.69
C HIS A 100 -2.99 -14.82 26.19
N ASN A 101 -3.99 -14.20 26.83
CA ASN A 101 -3.94 -13.95 28.28
C ASN A 101 -3.93 -15.23 29.11
N GLN A 102 -4.64 -16.28 28.68
CA GLN A 102 -4.73 -17.53 29.42
C GLN A 102 -3.41 -18.34 29.38
N MET A 103 -2.55 -18.10 28.39
CA MET A 103 -1.26 -18.78 28.28
C MET A 103 -0.15 -18.12 29.10
N LEU A 104 -0.28 -16.82 29.41
CA LEU A 104 0.67 -16.08 30.24
C LEU A 104 0.51 -16.39 31.74
N ASP A 105 -0.72 -16.62 32.21
CA ASP A 105 -0.97 -16.99 33.62
C ASP A 105 -0.42 -18.38 33.97
N ASN A 106 -0.40 -19.32 33.01
CA ASN A 106 0.04 -20.70 33.26
C ASN A 106 1.56 -20.87 33.25
N GLN A 107 2.34 -19.83 32.91
CA GLN A 107 3.81 -19.86 32.93
C GLN A 107 4.40 -19.24 34.22
N GLN A 108 3.56 -18.67 35.08
CA GLN A 108 3.99 -17.98 36.31
C GLN A 108 3.68 -18.75 37.60
N GLN A 109 3.32 -20.04 37.49
CA GLN A 109 3.07 -20.94 38.62
C GLN A 109 4.01 -22.14 38.60
#